data_AF-A0A6B2CGC9-F1
#
_entry.id   AF-A0A6B2CGC9-F1
#
_cell.length_a   1.000
_cell.length_b   1.000
_cell.length_c   1.000
_cell.angle_alpha   90.00
_cell.angle_beta   90.00
_cell.angle_gamma   90.00
#
_symmetry.space_group_name_H-M   'P 1'
#
loop_
_entity.id
_entity.type
_entity.pdbx_description
1 polymer ?
#
loop_
_entity_poly.entity_id
_entity_poly.type
_entity_poly.pdbx_seq_one_letter_code
_entity_poly.pdbx_strand_id
1 'polypeptide(L)'
;MIRAVLAFRGACGSQLVERCSLITCVQRGFLSEAWVKCSTSDDMLLDVESALNKGYLLEEVSFLTGVKVKGYMISREIVENNILQNLFVDGEVVFEYNKPVSEWAFKLDVARLTIDLTTRKATAVLARPVSVETLFDLALRLLKPKRIPP
;
A
#
# COMPACT_ATOMS: atom_id res chain seq x y z
N MET A 1 -7.71 11.48 1.54
CA MET A 1 -7.50 10.47 0.48
C MET A 1 -7.35 9.12 1.15
N ILE A 2 -7.89 8.08 0.52
CA ILE A 2 -7.92 6.71 1.04
C ILE A 2 -6.78 5.94 0.39
N ARG A 3 -6.02 5.19 1.19
CA ARG A 3 -4.93 4.35 0.73
C ARG A 3 -5.18 2.94 1.23
N ALA A 4 -5.15 2.00 0.29
CA ALA A 4 -5.39 0.61 0.59
C ALA A 4 -4.61 -0.28 -0.38
N VAL A 5 -4.34 -1.49 0.06
CA VAL A 5 -3.85 -2.57 -0.79
C VAL A 5 -5.02 -3.52 -1.03
N LEU A 6 -5.39 -3.67 -2.29
CA LEU A 6 -6.37 -4.62 -2.77
C LEU A 6 -5.63 -5.89 -3.21
N ALA A 7 -5.86 -7.01 -2.54
CA ALA A 7 -5.22 -8.28 -2.83
C ALA A 7 -6.16 -9.20 -3.62
N PHE A 8 -5.77 -9.56 -4.84
CA PHE A 8 -6.56 -10.38 -5.76
C PHE A 8 -5.81 -11.66 -6.14
N ARG A 9 -6.54 -12.70 -6.54
CA ARG A 9 -5.92 -13.81 -7.28
C ARG A 9 -5.73 -13.46 -8.75
N GLY A 10 -4.59 -13.86 -9.31
CA GLY A 10 -4.25 -13.66 -10.70
C GLY A 10 -3.16 -12.63 -10.91
N ALA A 11 -3.02 -12.17 -12.16
CA ALA A 11 -2.00 -11.21 -12.56
C ALA A 11 -2.45 -9.75 -12.33
N CYS A 12 -1.49 -8.90 -12.03
CA CYS A 12 -1.66 -7.45 -12.01
C CYS A 12 -2.18 -6.94 -13.37
N GLY A 13 -3.41 -6.46 -13.42
CA GLY A 13 -4.01 -5.84 -14.59
C GLY A 13 -4.20 -4.34 -14.40
N SER A 14 -3.85 -3.53 -15.41
CA SER A 14 -4.14 -2.09 -15.40
C SER A 14 -5.63 -1.77 -15.35
N GLN A 15 -6.49 -2.72 -15.76
CA GLN A 15 -7.95 -2.59 -15.76
C GLN A 15 -8.60 -2.85 -14.39
N LEU A 16 -7.81 -3.19 -13.38
CA LEU A 16 -8.29 -3.51 -12.03
C LEU A 16 -8.68 -2.25 -11.24
N VAL A 17 -8.16 -1.10 -11.64
CA VAL A 17 -8.36 0.19 -10.96
C VAL A 17 -8.71 1.21 -12.02
N GLU A 18 -9.93 1.75 -12.00
CA GLU A 18 -10.41 2.71 -13.01
C GLU A 18 -10.58 4.11 -12.44
N ARG A 19 -10.96 4.20 -11.16
CA ARG A 19 -11.30 5.46 -10.48
C ARG A 19 -10.20 5.91 -9.54
N CYS A 20 -9.61 4.96 -8.81
CA CYS A 20 -8.47 5.22 -7.96
C CYS A 20 -7.17 5.30 -8.78
N SER A 21 -6.15 5.90 -8.18
CA SER A 21 -4.80 5.89 -8.74
C SER A 21 -4.07 4.63 -8.30
N LEU A 22 -3.56 3.84 -9.26
CA LEU A 22 -2.66 2.72 -8.98
C LEU A 22 -1.24 3.23 -8.70
N ILE A 23 -0.74 3.01 -7.48
CA ILE A 23 0.62 3.39 -7.06
C ILE A 23 1.65 2.36 -7.55
N THR A 24 1.35 1.08 -7.34
CA THR A 24 2.13 -0.06 -7.80
C THR A 24 1.26 -1.31 -7.80
N CYS A 25 1.69 -2.35 -8.50
CA CYS A 25 1.11 -3.68 -8.38
C CYS A 25 2.22 -4.71 -8.21
N VAL A 26 2.08 -5.57 -7.19
CA VAL A 26 3.12 -6.49 -6.76
C VAL A 26 2.59 -7.91 -6.83
N GLN A 27 3.25 -8.77 -7.61
CA GLN A 27 2.94 -10.20 -7.65
C GLN A 27 3.58 -10.92 -6.45
N ARG A 28 2.79 -11.69 -5.70
CA ARG A 28 3.21 -12.55 -4.60
C ARG A 28 2.64 -13.96 -4.79
N GLY A 29 3.34 -14.77 -5.57
CA GLY A 29 2.85 -16.10 -5.95
C GLY A 29 1.57 -15.98 -6.78
N PHE A 30 0.47 -16.58 -6.31
CA PHE A 30 -0.83 -16.51 -6.99
C PHE A 30 -1.63 -15.23 -6.69
N LEU A 31 -1.18 -14.42 -5.74
CA LEU A 31 -1.82 -13.17 -5.37
C LEU A 31 -1.12 -11.99 -6.05
N SER A 32 -1.92 -10.99 -6.41
CA SER A 32 -1.49 -9.66 -6.83
C SER A 32 -1.97 -8.65 -5.80
N GLU A 33 -1.06 -7.79 -5.35
CA GLU A 33 -1.36 -6.68 -4.46
C GLU A 33 -1.37 -5.38 -5.27
N ALA A 34 -2.56 -4.82 -5.50
CA ALA A 34 -2.73 -3.50 -6.12
C ALA A 34 -2.78 -2.43 -5.03
N TRP A 35 -1.81 -1.52 -5.05
CA TRP A 35 -1.72 -0.44 -4.09
C TRP A 35 -2.44 0.76 -4.67
N VAL A 36 -3.56 1.15 -4.07
CA VAL A 36 -4.46 2.16 -4.63
C VAL A 36 -4.57 3.37 -3.73
N LYS A 37 -4.75 4.52 -4.38
CA LYS A 37 -5.02 5.80 -3.74
C LYS A 37 -6.31 6.37 -4.32
N CYS A 38 -7.34 6.45 -3.50
CA CYS A 38 -8.68 6.88 -3.89
C CYS A 38 -9.01 8.25 -3.28
N SER A 39 -9.77 9.06 -4.02
CA SER A 39 -10.22 10.37 -3.53
C SER A 39 -11.32 10.23 -2.49
N THR A 40 -12.27 9.32 -2.74
CA THR A 40 -13.45 9.07 -1.89
C THR A 40 -13.62 7.59 -1.54
N SER A 41 -14.46 7.29 -0.55
CA SER A 41 -14.88 5.92 -0.22
C SER A 41 -15.65 5.28 -1.36
N ASP A 42 -16.43 6.07 -2.09
CA ASP A 42 -17.21 5.63 -3.24
C ASP A 42 -16.35 5.21 -4.42
N ASP A 43 -15.28 5.96 -4.74
CA ASP A 43 -14.35 5.58 -5.80
C ASP A 43 -13.71 4.21 -5.51
N MET A 44 -13.35 3.98 -4.24
CA MET A 44 -12.75 2.71 -3.81
C MET A 44 -13.73 1.54 -3.94
N LEU A 45 -14.97 1.72 -3.48
CA LEU A 45 -15.98 0.66 -3.55
C LEU A 45 -16.36 0.35 -5.00
N LEU A 46 -16.47 1.36 -5.86
CA LEU A 46 -16.76 1.18 -7.28
C LEU A 46 -15.62 0.48 -8.01
N ASP A 47 -14.35 0.73 -7.66
CA ASP A 47 -13.22 -0.01 -8.23
C ASP A 47 -13.22 -1.47 -7.77
N VAL A 48 -13.53 -1.74 -6.50
CA VAL A 48 -13.71 -3.11 -6.01
C VAL A 48 -14.83 -3.83 -6.77
N GLU A 49 -15.98 -3.19 -6.93
CA GLU A 49 -17.12 -3.74 -7.68
C GLU A 49 -16.77 -3.98 -9.15
N SER A 50 -16.09 -3.03 -9.81
CA SER A 50 -15.61 -3.16 -11.20
C SER A 50 -14.65 -4.36 -11.35
N ALA A 51 -13.71 -4.54 -10.42
CA ALA A 51 -12.80 -5.68 -10.43
C ALA A 51 -13.54 -7.02 -10.25
N LEU A 52 -14.50 -7.10 -9.32
CA LEU A 52 -15.32 -8.30 -9.11
C LEU A 52 -16.15 -8.64 -10.36
N ASN A 53 -16.78 -7.64 -10.99
CA ASN A 53 -17.57 -7.81 -12.20
C ASN A 53 -16.75 -8.27 -13.41
N LYS A 54 -15.44 -7.95 -13.44
CA LYS A 54 -14.48 -8.45 -14.44
C LYS A 54 -13.97 -9.86 -14.14
N GLY A 55 -14.40 -10.48 -13.04
CA GLY A 55 -14.02 -11.84 -12.65
C GLY A 55 -12.74 -11.92 -11.82
N TYR A 56 -12.21 -10.81 -11.31
CA TYR A 56 -11.12 -10.86 -10.35
C TYR A 56 -11.63 -11.34 -8.99
N LEU A 57 -10.91 -12.25 -8.34
CA LEU A 57 -11.24 -12.70 -6.99
C LEU A 57 -10.52 -11.83 -5.95
N LEU A 58 -11.22 -10.88 -5.36
CA LEU A 58 -10.71 -10.05 -4.25
C LEU A 58 -10.69 -10.85 -2.94
N GLU A 59 -9.50 -11.12 -2.43
CA GLU A 59 -9.28 -11.88 -1.20
C GLU A 59 -9.30 -10.98 0.03
N GLU A 60 -8.63 -9.82 -0.06
CA GLU A 60 -8.39 -8.95 1.08
C GLU A 60 -8.24 -7.49 0.64
N VAL A 61 -8.74 -6.59 1.49
CA VAL A 61 -8.47 -5.17 1.50
C VAL A 61 -7.67 -4.87 2.76
N SER A 62 -6.46 -4.35 2.59
CA SER A 62 -5.57 -3.95 3.68
C SER A 62 -5.45 -2.44 3.73
N PHE A 63 -5.60 -1.85 4.91
CA PHE A 63 -5.47 -0.40 5.12
C PHE A 63 -4.16 -0.04 5.82
N LEU A 64 -3.78 1.24 5.72
CA LEU A 64 -2.62 1.81 6.43
C LEU A 64 -2.67 1.60 7.96
N THR A 65 -3.86 1.33 8.53
CA THR A 65 -4.08 1.10 9.98
C THR A 65 -3.52 -0.26 10.42
N GLY A 66 -3.18 -1.13 9.46
CA GLY A 66 -2.93 -2.55 9.71
C GLY A 66 -4.21 -3.39 9.71
N VAL A 67 -5.39 -2.77 9.58
CA VAL A 67 -6.66 -3.49 9.48
C VAL A 67 -6.73 -4.20 8.12
N LYS A 68 -7.17 -5.45 8.17
CA LYS A 68 -7.33 -6.33 7.03
C LYS A 68 -8.77 -6.84 7.01
N VAL A 69 -9.42 -6.70 5.86
CA VAL A 69 -10.82 -7.03 5.68
C VAL A 69 -10.94 -7.96 4.50
N LYS A 70 -11.75 -9.01 4.61
CA LYS A 70 -12.02 -9.88 3.46
C LYS A 70 -12.73 -9.11 2.36
N GLY A 71 -12.39 -9.38 1.10
CA GLY A 71 -12.93 -8.64 -0.05
C GLY A 71 -14.46 -8.56 -0.05
N TYR A 72 -15.15 -9.65 0.28
CA TYR A 72 -16.62 -9.72 0.33
C TYR A 72 -17.26 -8.99 1.52
N MET A 73 -16.47 -8.56 2.51
CA MET A 73 -16.97 -7.83 3.69
C MET A 73 -16.80 -6.32 3.56
N ILE A 74 -16.14 -5.83 2.51
CA ILE A 74 -15.85 -4.41 2.38
C ILE A 74 -17.14 -3.59 2.27
N SER A 75 -17.22 -2.50 3.03
CA SER A 75 -18.37 -1.59 3.06
C SER A 75 -17.89 -0.15 3.20
N ARG A 76 -18.78 0.81 2.90
CA ARG A 76 -18.50 2.24 3.06
C ARG A 76 -18.05 2.56 4.49
N GLU A 77 -18.77 2.04 5.47
CA GLU A 77 -18.46 2.23 6.89
C GLU A 77 -17.05 1.71 7.25
N ILE A 78 -16.68 0.52 6.77
CA ILE A 78 -15.34 -0.03 7.00
C ILE A 78 -14.27 0.85 6.37
N VAL A 79 -14.49 1.29 5.13
CA VAL A 79 -13.55 2.16 4.41
C VAL A 79 -13.37 3.48 5.16
N GLU A 80 -14.47 4.12 5.55
CA GLU A 80 -14.48 5.41 6.27
C GLU A 80 -13.83 5.32 7.64
N ASN A 81 -14.08 4.25 8.40
CA ASN A 81 -13.45 4.00 9.70
C ASN A 81 -11.94 3.71 9.60
N ASN A 82 -11.44 3.38 8.41
CA ASN A 82 -10.02 3.11 8.15
C ASN A 82 -9.34 4.20 7.33
N ILE A 83 -10.00 5.35 7.12
CA ILE A 83 -9.34 6.54 6.61
C ILE A 83 -8.38 7.04 7.68
N LEU A 84 -7.09 6.87 7.40
CA LEU A 84 -6.06 7.29 8.32
C LEU A 84 -5.73 8.77 8.20
N GLN A 85 -5.47 9.36 9.35
CA GLN A 85 -4.91 10.70 9.46
C GLN A 85 -3.74 10.68 10.45
N ASN A 86 -2.65 11.35 10.10
CA ASN A 86 -1.56 11.71 11.01
C ASN A 86 -0.79 10.55 11.67
N LEU A 87 -0.57 9.42 10.96
CA LEU A 87 0.39 8.41 11.40
C LEU A 87 1.79 8.70 10.87
N PHE A 88 2.75 8.72 11.78
CA PHE A 88 4.16 8.96 11.50
C PHE A 88 5.02 7.81 12.04
N VAL A 89 6.16 7.64 11.40
CA VAL A 89 7.25 6.80 11.87
C VAL A 89 8.51 7.64 12.02
N ASP A 90 9.30 7.32 13.03
CA ASP A 90 10.54 8.01 13.38
C ASP A 90 11.65 7.00 13.69
N GLY A 91 12.88 7.50 13.82
CA GLY A 91 14.05 6.68 14.15
C GLY A 91 14.44 5.69 13.06
N GLU A 92 14.79 4.47 13.46
CA GLU A 92 15.19 3.40 12.55
C GLU A 92 13.97 2.60 12.07
N VAL A 93 13.76 2.58 10.76
CA VAL A 93 12.68 1.85 10.10
C VAL A 93 13.22 0.84 9.12
N VAL A 94 12.54 -0.30 9.03
CA VAL A 94 12.84 -1.35 8.06
C VAL A 94 11.66 -1.47 7.12
N PHE A 95 11.89 -1.45 5.81
CA PHE A 95 10.85 -1.60 4.81
C PHE A 95 11.28 -2.48 3.63
N GLU A 96 10.30 -3.10 2.97
CA GLU A 96 10.44 -3.75 1.68
C GLU A 96 10.03 -2.76 0.58
N TYR A 97 10.79 -2.68 -0.51
CA TYR A 97 10.52 -1.74 -1.60
C TYR A 97 10.13 -2.46 -2.89
N ASN A 98 9.14 -1.90 -3.60
CA ASN A 98 8.60 -2.50 -4.83
C ASN A 98 8.93 -1.70 -6.10
N LYS A 99 9.55 -0.53 -5.95
CA LYS A 99 10.01 0.35 -7.04
C LYS A 99 11.55 0.43 -7.08
N PRO A 100 12.15 0.76 -8.22
CA PRO A 100 13.58 1.07 -8.32
C PRO A 100 14.03 2.05 -7.23
N VAL A 101 15.22 1.83 -6.67
CA VAL A 101 15.80 2.67 -5.59
C VAL A 101 15.81 4.14 -5.99
N SER A 102 16.11 4.43 -7.26
CA SER A 102 16.15 5.77 -7.83
C SER A 102 14.81 6.50 -7.77
N GLU A 103 13.67 5.84 -7.56
CA GLU A 103 12.35 6.49 -7.52
C GLU A 103 11.93 6.99 -6.14
N TRP A 104 12.56 6.48 -5.06
CA TRP A 104 12.14 6.74 -3.69
C TRP A 104 13.25 7.18 -2.75
N ALA A 105 14.50 6.74 -2.95
CA ALA A 105 15.56 6.98 -1.97
C ALA A 105 15.83 8.47 -1.70
N PHE A 106 15.79 9.30 -2.76
CA PHE A 106 16.01 10.75 -2.65
C PHE A 106 14.81 11.53 -2.07
N LYS A 107 13.65 10.88 -1.96
CA LYS A 107 12.42 11.49 -1.41
C LYS A 107 12.29 11.29 0.09
N LEU A 108 13.08 10.38 0.66
CA LEU A 108 13.17 10.19 2.09
C LEU A 108 14.31 11.01 2.66
N ASP A 109 14.00 11.78 3.70
CA ASP A 109 15.02 12.49 4.46
C ASP A 109 15.63 11.55 5.51
N VAL A 110 16.83 11.05 5.21
CA VAL A 110 17.48 9.97 5.96
C VAL A 110 18.88 10.39 6.39
N ALA A 111 19.21 10.11 7.65
CA ALA A 111 20.57 10.24 8.17
C ALA A 111 21.45 9.08 7.69
N ARG A 112 20.86 7.89 7.52
CA ARG A 112 21.55 6.69 7.05
C ARG A 112 20.58 5.79 6.29
N LEU A 113 21.03 5.23 5.16
CA LEU A 113 20.26 4.29 4.36
C LEU A 113 21.12 3.09 4.00
N THR A 114 20.62 1.90 4.28
CA THR A 114 21.23 0.62 3.89
C THR A 114 20.23 -0.15 3.05
N ILE A 115 20.63 -0.56 1.84
CA ILE A 115 19.76 -1.23 0.88
C ILE A 115 20.30 -2.63 0.59
N ASP A 116 19.41 -3.61 0.67
CA ASP A 116 19.64 -4.98 0.26
C ASP A 116 18.85 -5.25 -1.03
N LEU A 117 19.60 -5.30 -2.14
CA LEU A 117 19.07 -5.55 -3.48
C LEU A 117 18.58 -6.99 -3.67
N THR A 118 19.13 -7.94 -2.91
CA THR A 118 18.80 -9.37 -3.02
C THR A 118 17.44 -9.65 -2.39
N THR A 119 17.17 -9.06 -1.23
CA THR A 119 15.91 -9.28 -0.50
C THR A 119 14.85 -8.20 -0.74
N ARG A 120 15.17 -7.16 -1.53
CA ARG A 120 14.34 -5.97 -1.75
C ARG A 120 13.94 -5.28 -0.45
N LYS A 121 14.87 -5.21 0.50
CA LYS A 121 14.67 -4.57 1.80
C LYS A 121 15.63 -3.41 1.97
N ALA A 122 15.22 -2.43 2.75
CA ALA A 122 16.10 -1.36 3.19
C ALA A 122 15.86 -1.04 4.67
N THR A 123 16.92 -0.58 5.31
CA THR A 123 16.89 -0.03 6.66
C THR A 123 17.27 1.44 6.55
N ALA A 124 16.41 2.32 7.05
CA ALA A 124 16.64 3.76 7.04
C ALA A 124 16.59 4.31 8.46
N VAL A 125 17.56 5.13 8.80
CA VAL A 125 17.52 6.00 9.98
C VAL A 125 16.99 7.34 9.51
N LEU A 126 15.76 7.67 9.88
CA LEU A 126 15.07 8.88 9.43
C LEU A 126 15.65 10.11 10.14
N ALA A 127 15.93 11.17 9.39
CA ALA A 127 16.40 12.44 9.96
C ALA A 127 15.26 13.23 10.64
N ARG A 128 14.02 12.98 10.21
CA ARG A 128 12.78 13.55 10.74
C ARG A 128 11.64 12.53 10.62
N PRO A 129 10.57 12.66 11.42
CA PRO A 129 9.40 11.80 11.27
C PRO A 129 8.83 11.85 9.85
N VAL A 130 8.47 10.69 9.30
CA VAL A 130 7.88 10.54 7.96
C VAL A 130 6.48 9.97 8.10
N SER A 131 5.53 10.51 7.33
CA SER A 131 4.16 10.00 7.35
C SER A 131 4.08 8.61 6.69
N VAL A 132 3.25 7.72 7.25
CA VAL A 132 2.98 6.40 6.67
C VAL A 132 2.41 6.53 5.25
N GLU A 133 1.63 7.58 4.99
CA GLU A 133 1.09 7.91 3.67
C GLU A 133 2.19 8.20 2.64
N THR A 134 3.25 8.89 3.04
CA THR A 134 4.42 9.13 2.18
C THR A 134 5.10 7.81 1.83
N LEU A 135 5.29 6.91 2.80
CA LEU A 135 5.87 5.59 2.54
C LEU A 135 4.99 4.76 1.57
N PHE A 136 3.67 4.83 1.73
CA PHE A 136 2.71 4.20 0.82
C PHE A 136 2.83 4.73 -0.61
N ASP A 137 2.82 6.05 -0.78
CA ASP A 137 2.89 6.69 -2.10
C ASP A 137 4.23 6.37 -2.82
N LEU A 138 5.27 6.02 -2.05
CA LEU A 138 6.56 5.53 -2.54
C LEU A 138 6.65 4.01 -2.73
N ALA A 139 5.56 3.27 -2.48
CA ALA A 139 5.48 1.81 -2.53
C ALA A 139 6.47 1.09 -1.59
N LEU A 140 6.65 1.63 -0.39
CA LEU A 140 7.57 1.12 0.64
C LEU A 140 6.81 0.45 1.79
N ARG A 141 6.85 -0.88 1.86
CA ARG A 141 6.18 -1.69 2.89
C ARG A 141 6.91 -1.68 4.23
N LEU A 142 6.36 -1.04 5.25
CA LEU A 142 6.91 -1.02 6.60
C LEU A 142 6.90 -2.43 7.24
N LEU A 143 8.05 -2.87 7.73
CA LEU A 143 8.23 -4.17 8.39
C LEU A 143 8.37 -4.02 9.91
N LYS A 144 8.95 -2.92 10.39
CA LYS A 144 9.17 -2.58 11.81
C LYS A 144 9.11 -1.05 12.02
N PRO A 145 8.68 -0.54 13.19
CA PRO A 145 8.26 -1.29 14.39
C PRO A 145 6.87 -1.93 14.27
N LYS A 146 6.05 -1.52 13.30
CA LYS A 146 4.79 -2.18 12.98
C LYS A 146 4.87 -2.79 11.58
N ARG A 147 4.45 -4.05 11.46
CA ARG A 147 4.18 -4.68 10.18
C ARG A 147 2.78 -4.28 9.73
N ILE A 148 2.67 -3.04 9.30
CA ILE A 148 1.49 -2.60 8.58
C ILE A 148 1.76 -2.87 7.10
N PRO A 149 0.75 -3.27 6.32
CA PRO A 149 0.76 -2.77 4.96
C PRO A 149 0.78 -1.24 5.12
N PRO A 150 1.75 -0.50 4.59
CA PRO A 150 1.26 0.60 3.81
C PRO A 150 0.42 -0.05 2.72
#